data_AF-A0A955T2C5-F1
#
_entry.id   AF-A0A955T2C5-F1
#
_cell.length_a   1.000
_cell.length_b   1.000
_cell.length_c   1.000
_cell.angle_alpha   90.00
_cell.angle_beta   90.00
_cell.angle_gamma   90.00
#
_symmetry.space_group_name_H-M   'P 1'
#
loop_
_entity.id
_entity.type
_entity.pdbx_description
1 polymer ?
#
loop_
_entity_poly.entity_id
_entity_poly.type
_entity_poly.pdbx_seq_one_letter_code
_entity_poly.pdbx_strand_id
1 'polypeptide(L)'
;QRLLLHILNQAQSLGFRVLVLAAGHYPLIDHARAAASIFHQQRRFGSDYGRPKAIPWVFTGYELVRDLYPDAGDHAGFWETSLLMALEPGLVDLSRLPEDESTVPGVISNRPIKESNREFGEEAVGNIVERALAQIRDRLDHPDKYRGHGLKF
;
A
#
# COMPACT_ATOMS: atom_id res chain seq x y z
N GLN A 1 13.59 -0.55 9.21
CA GLN A 1 13.96 -0.72 7.78
C GLN A 1 14.80 -1.96 7.48
N ARG A 2 15.69 -2.44 8.37
CA ARG A 2 16.54 -3.62 8.10
C ARG A 2 15.76 -4.85 7.60
N LEU A 3 14.64 -5.18 8.25
CA LEU A 3 13.77 -6.29 7.82
C LEU A 3 13.32 -6.16 6.36
N LEU A 4 12.78 -5.00 5.97
CA LEU A 4 12.30 -4.77 4.60
C LEU A 4 13.45 -4.87 3.58
N LEU A 5 14.63 -4.33 3.90
CA LEU A 5 15.80 -4.47 3.03
C LEU A 5 16.23 -5.93 2.85
N HIS A 6 16.19 -6.74 3.91
CA HIS A 6 16.47 -8.17 3.81
C HIS A 6 15.45 -8.88 2.91
N ILE A 7 14.15 -8.63 3.11
CA ILE A 7 13.07 -9.21 2.29
C ILE A 7 13.25 -8.84 0.82
N LEU A 8 13.50 -7.56 0.52
CA LEU A 8 13.68 -7.09 -0.87
C LEU A 8 14.90 -7.74 -1.54
N ASN A 9 16.01 -7.87 -0.82
CA ASN A 9 17.21 -8.53 -1.34
C ASN A 9 17.00 -10.05 -1.55
N GLN A 10 16.31 -10.72 -0.63
CA GLN A 10 15.97 -12.15 -0.79
C GLN A 10 15.04 -12.38 -1.98
N ALA A 11 13.96 -11.59 -2.10
CA ALA A 11 13.07 -11.68 -3.25
C ALA A 11 13.82 -11.43 -4.57
N GLN A 12 14.67 -10.40 -4.63
CA GLN A 12 15.49 -10.18 -5.82
C GLN A 12 16.43 -11.35 -6.13
N SER A 13 17.04 -11.99 -5.13
CA SER A 13 17.91 -13.15 -5.36
C SER A 13 17.19 -14.36 -5.97
N LEU A 14 15.87 -14.44 -5.82
CA LEU A 14 15.02 -15.46 -6.44
C LEU A 14 14.57 -15.09 -7.87
N GLY A 15 14.96 -13.92 -8.38
CA GLY A 15 14.65 -13.49 -9.75
C GLY A 15 13.36 -12.66 -9.90
N PHE A 16 12.71 -12.26 -8.81
CA PHE A 16 11.58 -11.34 -8.88
C PHE A 16 11.99 -9.98 -9.46
N ARG A 17 11.17 -9.41 -10.37
CA ARG A 17 11.52 -8.19 -11.14
C ARG A 17 10.82 -6.92 -10.68
N VAL A 18 9.69 -7.04 -10.00
CA VAL A 18 8.95 -5.93 -9.40
C VAL A 18 8.59 -6.35 -7.98
N LEU A 19 8.92 -5.52 -6.99
CA LEU A 19 8.74 -5.80 -5.58
C LEU A 19 7.82 -4.74 -4.99
N VAL A 20 6.64 -5.14 -4.56
CA VAL A 20 5.61 -4.20 -4.11
C VAL A 20 5.41 -4.33 -2.61
N LEU A 21 5.46 -3.20 -1.90
CA LEU A 21 5.13 -3.10 -0.49
C LEU A 21 3.82 -2.32 -0.35
N ALA A 22 2.72 -3.02 -0.08
CA ALA A 22 1.43 -2.42 0.25
C ALA A 22 1.36 -2.19 1.77
N ALA A 23 1.40 -0.93 2.21
CA ALA A 23 1.35 -0.59 3.64
C ALA A 23 -0.09 -0.43 4.09
N GLY A 24 -0.55 -1.32 4.97
CA GLY A 24 -1.88 -1.24 5.62
C GLY A 24 -1.91 -0.36 6.87
N HIS A 25 -0.75 -0.05 7.47
CA HIS A 25 -0.65 0.84 8.62
C HIS A 25 0.10 2.12 8.21
N TYR A 26 -0.60 3.24 8.12
CA TYR A 26 -0.07 4.47 7.50
C TYR A 26 1.23 4.99 8.11
N PRO A 27 1.45 4.98 9.44
CA PRO A 27 2.73 5.41 10.02
C PRO A 27 3.95 4.63 9.52
N LEU A 28 3.77 3.43 8.96
CA LEU A 28 4.87 2.61 8.43
C LEU A 28 5.22 2.91 6.97
N ILE A 29 4.43 3.74 6.26
CA ILE A 29 4.64 4.02 4.83
C ILE A 29 6.01 4.63 4.58
N ASP A 30 6.46 5.57 5.43
CA ASP A 30 7.74 6.24 5.24
C ASP A 30 8.92 5.32 5.52
N HIS A 31 8.78 4.37 6.45
CA HIS A 31 9.75 3.32 6.65
C HIS A 31 9.83 2.38 5.44
N ALA A 32 8.70 2.05 4.82
CA ALA A 32 8.66 1.23 3.62
C ALA A 32 9.26 1.95 2.40
N ARG A 33 8.92 3.23 2.20
CA ARG A 33 9.47 4.10 1.15
C ARG A 33 10.98 4.28 1.29
N ALA A 34 11.46 4.54 2.49
CA ALA A 34 12.88 4.67 2.73
C ALA A 34 13.63 3.34 2.51
N ALA A 35 13.06 2.19 2.89
CA ALA A 35 13.63 0.89 2.55
C ALA A 35 13.68 0.66 1.03
N ALA A 36 12.61 0.99 0.30
CA ALA A 36 12.58 0.92 -1.16
C ALA A 36 13.63 1.84 -1.80
N SER A 37 13.78 3.07 -1.31
CA SER A 37 14.80 4.02 -1.78
C SER A 37 16.22 3.50 -1.51
N ILE A 38 16.50 3.01 -0.32
CA ILE A 38 17.82 2.42 0.02
C ILE A 38 18.10 1.19 -0.86
N PHE A 39 17.13 0.28 -1.00
CA PHE A 39 17.25 -0.89 -1.88
C PHE A 39 17.51 -0.49 -3.34
N HIS A 40 16.77 0.52 -3.83
CA HIS A 40 16.96 1.07 -5.16
C HIS A 40 18.40 1.59 -5.32
N GLN A 41 18.95 2.27 -4.32
CA GLN A 41 20.31 2.86 -4.28
C GLN A 41 21.47 1.87 -4.07
N GLN A 42 21.23 0.66 -3.55
CA GLN A 42 22.25 -0.37 -3.31
C GLN A 42 22.94 -0.89 -4.61
N ARG A 43 22.87 -0.18 -5.74
CA ARG A 43 23.28 -0.63 -7.08
C ARG A 43 24.79 -0.73 -7.33
N ARG A 44 25.66 -0.30 -6.42
CA ARG A 44 27.07 -0.02 -6.79
C ARG A 44 28.15 -0.96 -6.29
N PHE A 45 27.88 -1.91 -5.38
CA PHE A 45 28.95 -2.73 -4.81
C PHE A 45 28.52 -4.18 -4.61
N GLY A 46 28.74 -5.01 -5.64
CA GLY A 46 28.50 -6.45 -5.58
C GLY A 46 28.53 -7.08 -6.97
N SER A 47 29.14 -8.25 -7.08
CA SER A 47 29.59 -8.99 -8.27
C SER A 47 28.57 -9.36 -9.35
N ASP A 48 27.35 -8.82 -9.33
CA ASP A 48 26.28 -9.11 -10.29
C ASP A 48 26.26 -8.09 -11.45
N TYR A 49 27.43 -7.91 -12.08
CA TYR A 49 27.60 -7.13 -13.32
C TYR A 49 26.78 -7.80 -14.44
N GLY A 50 25.49 -7.50 -14.55
CA GLY A 50 24.65 -7.92 -15.67
C GLY A 50 23.18 -8.24 -15.38
N ARG A 51 22.77 -8.41 -14.11
CA ARG A 51 21.35 -8.69 -13.80
C ARG A 51 20.56 -7.39 -13.55
N PRO A 52 19.44 -7.15 -14.27
CA PRO A 52 18.60 -6.00 -13.99
C PRO A 52 18.00 -6.13 -12.59
N LYS A 53 18.26 -5.15 -11.71
CA LYS A 53 17.65 -5.12 -10.37
C LYS A 53 16.14 -5.03 -10.43
N ALA A 54 15.50 -5.60 -9.42
CA ALA A 54 14.07 -5.50 -9.25
C ALA A 54 13.65 -4.04 -9.00
N ILE A 55 12.45 -3.68 -9.45
CA ILE A 55 11.87 -2.34 -9.27
C ILE A 55 11.05 -2.36 -7.99
N PRO A 56 11.46 -1.64 -6.92
CA PRO A 56 10.63 -1.51 -5.74
C PRO A 56 9.50 -0.49 -5.98
N TRP A 57 8.33 -0.75 -5.43
CA TRP A 57 7.23 0.20 -5.38
C TRP A 57 6.47 0.07 -4.05
N VAL A 58 6.03 1.20 -3.52
CA VAL A 58 5.42 1.29 -2.20
C VAL A 58 4.20 2.19 -2.28
N PHE A 59 3.08 1.77 -1.69
CA PHE A 59 1.85 2.54 -1.65
C PHE A 59 1.02 2.20 -0.41
N THR A 60 0.10 3.08 -0.03
CA THR A 60 -1.08 2.73 0.78
C THR A 60 -2.31 2.64 -0.12
N GLY A 61 -3.31 1.83 0.25
CA GLY A 61 -4.52 1.66 -0.55
C GLY A 61 -5.22 2.98 -0.87
N TYR A 62 -5.42 3.83 0.14
CA TYR A 62 -6.14 5.10 -0.04
C TYR A 62 -5.41 6.08 -0.99
N GLU A 63 -4.07 6.07 -1.04
CA GLU A 63 -3.30 6.94 -1.95
C GLU A 63 -3.61 6.66 -3.41
N LEU A 64 -3.96 5.42 -3.75
CA LEU A 64 -4.29 5.03 -5.12
C LEU A 64 -5.64 5.57 -5.59
N VAL A 65 -6.57 5.86 -4.67
CA VAL A 65 -7.98 6.12 -4.99
C VAL A 65 -8.50 7.42 -4.37
N ARG A 66 -7.60 8.31 -3.94
CA ARG A 66 -7.95 9.56 -3.25
C ARG A 66 -8.80 10.53 -4.09
N ASP A 67 -8.69 10.47 -5.41
CA ASP A 67 -9.52 11.20 -6.36
C ASP A 67 -10.95 10.67 -6.45
N LEU A 68 -11.18 9.39 -6.16
CA LEU A 68 -12.50 8.77 -6.10
C LEU A 68 -13.11 8.93 -4.71
N TYR A 69 -12.28 8.82 -3.67
CA TYR A 69 -12.67 8.86 -2.27
C TYR A 69 -11.82 9.87 -1.50
N PRO A 70 -12.18 11.17 -1.52
CA PRO A 70 -11.43 12.22 -0.84
C PRO A 70 -11.29 12.00 0.68
N ASP A 71 -12.28 11.32 1.27
CA ASP A 71 -12.37 11.02 2.70
C ASP A 71 -11.68 9.71 3.11
N ALA A 72 -11.08 8.99 2.15
CA ALA A 72 -10.34 7.76 2.40
C ALA A 72 -9.07 8.00 3.22
N GLY A 73 -8.57 6.94 3.86
CA GLY A 73 -7.36 7.03 4.67
C GLY A 73 -7.65 7.48 6.11
N ASP A 74 -8.43 6.67 6.82
CA ASP A 74 -8.84 6.92 8.21
C ASP A 74 -8.27 5.84 9.16
N HIS A 75 -8.59 5.89 10.46
CA HIS A 75 -8.14 4.89 11.43
C HIS A 75 -9.33 4.32 12.21
N ALA A 76 -9.61 3.03 11.98
CA ALA A 76 -10.76 2.30 12.50
C ALA A 76 -12.10 3.01 12.26
N GLY A 77 -12.16 3.88 11.24
CA GLY A 77 -13.34 4.65 10.90
C GLY A 77 -14.17 4.02 9.79
N PHE A 78 -15.00 4.82 9.14
CA PHE A 78 -15.82 4.41 8.00
C PHE A 78 -15.03 3.66 6.91
N TRP A 79 -13.85 4.17 6.55
CA TRP A 79 -13.06 3.64 5.45
C TRP A 79 -12.48 2.26 5.79
N GLU A 80 -11.68 2.15 6.85
CA GLU A 80 -11.10 0.84 7.25
C GLU A 80 -12.17 -0.19 7.61
N THR A 81 -13.27 0.22 8.25
CA THR A 81 -14.38 -0.68 8.62
C THR A 81 -15.10 -1.20 7.38
N SER A 82 -15.41 -0.34 6.40
CA SER A 82 -16.05 -0.77 5.15
C SER A 82 -15.17 -1.73 4.35
N LEU A 83 -13.86 -1.46 4.25
CA LEU A 83 -12.92 -2.38 3.62
C LEU A 83 -12.90 -3.75 4.32
N LEU A 84 -12.92 -3.78 5.66
CA LEU A 84 -12.96 -5.03 6.42
C LEU A 84 -14.30 -5.76 6.25
N MET A 85 -15.42 -5.06 6.16
CA MET A 85 -16.74 -5.67 5.87
C MET A 85 -16.80 -6.34 4.49
N ALA A 86 -16.06 -5.82 3.51
CA ALA A 86 -15.94 -6.42 2.19
C ALA A 86 -15.07 -7.70 2.21
N LEU A 87 -13.91 -7.62 2.86
CA LEU A 87 -12.91 -8.70 2.86
C LEU A 87 -13.25 -9.83 3.84
N GLU A 88 -13.62 -9.47 5.07
CA GLU A 88 -13.82 -10.38 6.20
C GLU A 88 -15.03 -9.94 7.04
N PRO A 89 -16.25 -10.05 6.49
CA PRO A 89 -17.47 -9.53 7.11
C PRO A 89 -17.77 -10.04 8.52
N GLY A 90 -17.30 -11.24 8.87
CA GLY A 90 -17.49 -11.83 10.20
C GLY A 90 -16.66 -11.16 11.30
N LEU A 91 -15.77 -10.21 10.96
CA LEU A 91 -14.89 -9.52 11.90
C LEU A 91 -15.40 -8.13 12.30
N VAL A 92 -16.51 -7.66 11.71
CA VAL A 92 -17.10 -6.35 12.01
C VAL A 92 -18.47 -6.54 12.63
N ASP A 93 -18.70 -5.90 13.77
CA ASP A 93 -20.00 -5.85 14.44
C ASP A 93 -20.32 -4.41 14.84
N LEU A 94 -21.10 -3.73 13.98
CA LEU A 94 -21.50 -2.33 14.18
C LEU A 94 -22.45 -2.16 15.39
N SER A 95 -23.10 -3.23 15.86
CA SER A 95 -23.99 -3.15 17.04
C SER A 95 -23.24 -2.87 18.35
N ARG A 96 -21.92 -3.03 18.34
CA ARG A 96 -21.03 -2.74 19.46
C ARG A 96 -20.61 -1.28 19.54
N LEU A 97 -20.95 -0.46 18.54
CA LEU A 97 -20.69 0.97 18.59
C LEU A 97 -21.60 1.64 19.64
N PRO A 98 -21.07 2.57 20.44
CA PRO A 98 -21.91 3.43 21.27
C PRO A 98 -22.79 4.33 20.39
N GLU A 99 -23.89 4.85 20.95
CA GLU A 99 -24.73 5.84 20.24
C GLU A 99 -23.93 7.09 19.86
N ASP A 100 -23.06 7.55 20.76
CA ASP A 100 -22.10 8.63 20.53
C ASP A 100 -20.73 8.08 20.10
N GLU A 101 -20.54 7.98 18.79
CA GLU A 101 -19.32 7.49 18.15
C GLU A 101 -18.08 8.34 18.47
N SER A 102 -18.24 9.60 18.89
CA SER A 102 -17.10 10.46 19.26
C SER A 102 -16.38 10.00 20.53
N THR A 103 -17.02 9.12 21.30
CA THR A 103 -16.46 8.52 22.51
C THR A 103 -15.56 7.32 22.24
N VAL A 104 -15.53 6.80 21.01
CA VAL A 104 -14.72 5.62 20.67
C VAL A 104 -13.23 6.00 20.66
N PRO A 105 -12.41 5.44 21.55
CA PRO A 105 -11.02 5.84 21.69
C PRO A 105 -10.17 5.37 20.50
N GLY A 106 -9.28 6.23 20.03
CA GLY A 106 -8.31 5.89 18.99
C GLY A 106 -8.86 5.85 17.57
N VAL A 107 -10.13 6.21 17.34
CA VAL A 107 -10.70 6.33 16.00
C VAL A 107 -10.39 7.70 15.41
N ILE A 108 -10.05 7.73 14.13
CA ILE A 108 -10.01 8.93 13.31
C ILE A 108 -10.89 8.64 12.11
N SER A 109 -11.97 9.39 11.90
CA SER A 109 -12.81 9.24 10.71
C SER A 109 -13.39 10.56 10.25
N ASN A 110 -13.55 10.68 8.93
CA ASN A 110 -14.20 11.83 8.28
C ASN A 110 -15.70 11.59 8.05
N ARG A 111 -16.18 10.37 8.34
CA ARG A 111 -17.57 9.95 8.19
C ARG A 111 -18.02 9.12 9.40
N PRO A 112 -19.32 9.06 9.70
CA PRO A 112 -19.83 8.18 10.75
C PRO A 112 -19.46 6.72 10.49
N ILE A 113 -18.92 6.04 11.49
CA ILE A 113 -18.53 4.62 11.46
C ILE A 113 -19.77 3.76 11.24
N LYS A 114 -20.91 4.12 11.85
CA LYS A 114 -22.18 3.39 11.68
C LYS A 114 -22.69 3.33 10.23
N GLU A 115 -22.22 4.21 9.35
CA GLU A 115 -22.57 4.18 7.93
C GLU A 115 -21.72 3.18 7.12
N SER A 116 -20.69 2.59 7.74
CA SER A 116 -19.82 1.61 7.09
C SER A 116 -20.62 0.47 6.51
N ASN A 117 -20.27 0.07 5.30
CA ASN A 117 -21.01 -0.97 4.62
C ASN A 117 -20.13 -1.75 3.64
N ARG A 118 -20.57 -2.98 3.36
CA ARG A 118 -19.88 -3.91 2.47
C ARG A 118 -19.78 -3.38 1.04
N GLU A 119 -20.86 -2.81 0.50
CA GLU A 119 -20.93 -2.38 -0.91
C GLU A 119 -19.85 -1.33 -1.22
N PHE A 120 -19.73 -0.30 -0.38
CA PHE A 120 -18.65 0.68 -0.47
C PHE A 120 -17.27 0.01 -0.37
N GLY A 121 -17.11 -0.93 0.57
CA GLY A 121 -15.86 -1.65 0.75
C GLY A 121 -15.47 -2.47 -0.49
N GLU A 122 -16.42 -3.15 -1.13
CA GLU A 122 -16.19 -3.96 -2.32
C GLU A 122 -15.77 -3.08 -3.50
N GLU A 123 -16.46 -1.94 -3.70
CA GLU A 123 -16.10 -0.96 -4.71
C GLU A 123 -14.69 -0.38 -4.49
N ALA A 124 -14.40 0.04 -3.26
CA ALA A 124 -13.11 0.62 -2.90
C ALA A 124 -11.97 -0.38 -3.05
N VAL A 125 -12.13 -1.62 -2.57
CA VAL A 125 -11.13 -2.70 -2.77
C VAL A 125 -10.92 -2.96 -4.25
N GLY A 126 -11.99 -3.04 -5.05
CA GLY A 126 -11.92 -3.23 -6.49
C GLY A 126 -11.07 -2.14 -7.17
N ASN A 127 -11.35 -0.87 -6.87
CA ASN A 127 -10.61 0.27 -7.40
C ASN A 127 -9.13 0.28 -6.97
N ILE A 128 -8.82 -0.08 -5.71
CA ILE A 128 -7.44 -0.20 -5.21
C ILE A 128 -6.69 -1.28 -6.00
N VAL A 129 -7.29 -2.46 -6.15
CA VAL A 129 -6.69 -3.60 -6.86
C VAL A 129 -6.46 -3.26 -8.33
N GLU A 130 -7.44 -2.68 -9.01
CA GLU A 130 -7.32 -2.27 -10.41
C GLU A 130 -6.14 -1.32 -10.61
N ARG A 131 -6.05 -0.25 -9.80
CA ARG A 131 -4.99 0.75 -9.92
C ARG A 131 -3.62 0.20 -9.52
N ALA A 132 -3.56 -0.66 -8.51
CA ALA A 132 -2.32 -1.35 -8.15
C ALA A 132 -1.83 -2.26 -9.29
N LEU A 133 -2.73 -3.02 -9.91
CA LEU A 133 -2.40 -3.87 -11.06
C LEU A 133 -1.90 -3.06 -12.26
N ALA A 134 -2.51 -1.90 -12.54
CA ALA A 134 -2.04 -1.01 -13.60
C ALA A 134 -0.60 -0.53 -13.35
N GLN A 135 -0.28 -0.12 -12.12
CA GLN A 135 1.07 0.30 -11.73
C GLN A 135 2.10 -0.83 -11.78
N ILE A 136 1.70 -2.06 -11.43
CA ILE A 136 2.54 -3.24 -11.51
C ILE A 136 2.83 -3.60 -12.97
N ARG A 137 1.81 -3.61 -13.83
CA ARG A 137 1.94 -3.88 -15.27
C ARG A 137 2.84 -2.86 -15.96
N ASP A 138 2.65 -1.56 -15.73
CA ASP A 138 3.51 -0.54 -16.36
C ASP A 138 4.99 -0.70 -15.94
N ARG A 139 5.28 -1.15 -14.70
CA ARG A 139 6.66 -1.46 -14.27
C ARG A 139 7.24 -2.72 -14.90
N LEU A 140 6.40 -3.72 -15.15
CA LEU A 140 6.82 -4.96 -15.81
C LEU A 140 7.08 -4.73 -17.30
N ASP A 141 6.21 -3.97 -17.96
CA ASP A 141 6.23 -3.74 -19.40
C ASP A 141 7.19 -2.61 -19.80
N HIS A 142 7.42 -1.65 -18.90
CA HIS A 142 8.28 -0.48 -19.13
C HIS A 142 9.32 -0.27 -18.01
N PRO A 143 10.15 -1.28 -17.71
CA PRO A 143 11.03 -1.25 -16.54
C PRO A 143 12.06 -0.10 -16.58
N ASP A 144 12.45 0.37 -17.76
CA ASP A 144 13.46 1.40 -17.93
C ASP A 144 12.99 2.78 -17.46
N LYS A 145 11.66 3.03 -17.43
CA LYS A 145 11.08 4.25 -16.81
C LYS A 145 11.42 4.36 -15.33
N TYR A 146 11.66 3.24 -14.65
CA TYR A 146 11.77 3.13 -13.19
C TYR A 146 13.18 2.83 -12.69
N ARG A 147 14.12 2.51 -13.60
CA ARG A 147 15.48 2.12 -13.23
C ARG A 147 16.45 3.30 -13.06
N GLY A 148 16.07 4.49 -13.54
CA GLY A 148 16.89 5.70 -13.47
C GLY A 148 17.36 6.05 -12.05
N HIS A 149 18.50 6.74 -11.97
CA HIS A 149 19.14 7.20 -10.73
C HIS A 149 19.81 8.56 -10.93
N GLY A 150 19.19 9.64 -10.43
CA GLY A 150 19.81 10.96 -10.19
C GLY A 150 20.40 11.71 -11.40
N LEU A 151 20.62 11.06 -12.53
CA LEU A 151 21.16 11.58 -13.78
C LEU A 151 20.23 11.10 -14.89
N LYS A 152 19.58 12.06 -15.55
CA LYS A 152 19.05 11.87 -16.90
C LYS A 152 20.23 12.16 -17.84
N PHE A 153 20.61 11.20 -18.67
CA PHE A 153 21.43 11.52 -19.84
C PHE A 153 20.54 12.20 -20.88
#